data_AF-A0A0S2JF57-F1
#
_entry.id   AF-A0A0S2JF57-F1
#
_cell.length_a   1.000
_cell.length_b   1.000
_cell.length_c   1.000
_cell.angle_alpha   90.00
_cell.angle_beta   90.00
_cell.angle_gamma   90.00
#
_symmetry.space_group_name_H-M   'P 1'
#
loop_
_entity.id
_entity.type
_entity.pdbx_description
1 polymer ?
#
loop_
_entity_poly.entity_id
_entity_poly.type
_entity_poly.pdbx_seq_one_letter_code
_entity_poly.pdbx_strand_id
1 'polypeptide(L)'
;MKNWLKEAEESLEEALIAIADGSIPPEHMYMLASVFYSKWQNTNNSELLEEMNEVTEEQVQHDWSCDEKSKYQYKFYFVSAYLYCFVVAGKVDELKHDQIMEYVCSQLDLFTEDYSS
;
A
#
# COMPACT_ATOMS: atom_id res chain seq x y z
N MET A 1 -11.80 -13.04 1.20
CA MET A 1 -11.75 -11.98 0.18
C MET A 1 -12.48 -10.72 0.64
N LYS A 2 -13.76 -10.77 1.02
CA LYS A 2 -14.49 -9.57 1.52
C LYS A 2 -13.81 -8.84 2.68
N ASN A 3 -13.25 -9.57 3.66
CA ASN A 3 -12.52 -8.94 4.76
C ASN A 3 -11.27 -8.20 4.30
N TRP A 4 -10.53 -8.74 3.32
CA TRP A 4 -9.35 -8.09 2.76
C TRP A 4 -9.69 -6.84 1.93
N LEU A 5 -10.82 -6.88 1.22
CA LEU A 5 -11.34 -5.69 0.55
C LEU A 5 -11.67 -4.58 1.55
N LYS A 6 -12.40 -4.93 2.61
CA LYS A 6 -12.73 -3.98 3.68
C LYS A 6 -11.47 -3.43 4.35
N GLU A 7 -10.51 -4.29 4.65
CA GLU A 7 -9.21 -3.93 5.22
C GLU A 7 -8.45 -2.94 4.32
N ALA A 8 -8.39 -3.20 3.01
CA ALA A 8 -7.74 -2.31 2.04
C ALA A 8 -8.49 -0.98 1.87
N GLU A 9 -9.83 -1.02 1.86
CA GLU A 9 -10.68 0.16 1.71
C GLU A 9 -10.55 1.10 2.91
N GLU A 10 -10.70 0.57 4.13
CA GLU A 10 -10.64 1.38 5.35
C GLU A 10 -9.23 1.95 5.59
N SER A 11 -8.17 1.16 5.32
CA SER A 11 -6.79 1.67 5.40
C SER A 11 -6.50 2.74 4.35
N LEU A 12 -7.01 2.58 3.11
CA LEU A 12 -6.87 3.58 2.06
C LEU A 12 -7.61 4.88 2.40
N GLU A 13 -8.81 4.78 2.97
CA GLU A 13 -9.56 5.96 3.42
C GLU A 13 -8.80 6.73 4.50
N GLU A 14 -8.25 6.03 5.51
CA GLU A 14 -7.41 6.66 6.53
C GLU A 14 -6.15 7.32 5.95
N ALA A 15 -5.51 6.68 4.96
CA ALA A 15 -4.34 7.24 4.29
C ALA A 15 -4.64 8.50 3.50
N LEU A 16 -5.75 8.50 2.75
CA LEU A 16 -6.22 9.68 2.02
C LEU A 16 -6.52 10.85 2.96
N ILE A 17 -7.12 10.57 4.13
CA ILE A 17 -7.36 11.58 5.16
C ILE A 17 -6.03 12.11 5.71
N ALA A 18 -5.05 11.24 5.95
CA ALA A 18 -3.75 11.62 6.52
C ALA A 18 -2.94 12.55 5.62
N ILE A 19 -3.09 12.44 4.29
CA ILE A 19 -2.40 13.31 3.32
C ILE A 19 -3.24 14.53 2.89
N ALA A 20 -4.50 14.62 3.32
CA ALA A 20 -5.46 15.62 2.84
C ALA A 20 -5.06 17.08 3.18
N ASP A 21 -4.25 17.28 4.21
CA ASP A 21 -3.74 18.60 4.60
C ASP A 21 -2.56 19.09 3.72
N GLY A 22 -2.06 18.24 2.82
CA GLY A 22 -0.95 18.53 1.92
C GLY A 22 0.43 18.44 2.56
N SER A 23 0.55 17.95 3.80
CA SER A 23 1.84 17.76 4.49
C SER A 23 2.69 16.66 3.86
N ILE A 24 2.04 15.65 3.28
CA ILE A 24 2.67 14.51 2.60
C ILE A 24 2.22 14.54 1.13
N PRO A 25 3.14 14.58 0.15
CA PRO A 25 2.78 14.42 -1.26
C PRO A 25 2.07 13.08 -1.50
N PRO A 26 1.02 13.02 -2.34
CA PRO A 26 0.31 11.78 -2.61
C PRO A 26 1.23 10.64 -3.05
N GLU A 27 2.24 10.93 -3.87
CA GLU A 27 3.22 9.95 -4.36
C GLU A 27 3.97 9.24 -3.22
N HIS A 28 4.12 9.88 -2.06
CA HIS A 28 4.79 9.31 -0.88
C HIS A 28 3.82 8.65 0.10
N MET A 29 2.52 8.57 -0.22
CA MET A 29 1.50 8.00 0.66
C MET A 29 1.79 6.54 1.02
N TYR A 30 2.47 5.77 0.15
CA TYR A 30 2.84 4.38 0.43
C TYR A 30 3.72 4.22 1.69
N MET A 31 4.49 5.25 2.07
CA MET A 31 5.31 5.23 3.28
C MET A 31 4.47 5.14 4.57
N LEU A 32 3.17 5.45 4.50
CA LEU A 32 2.24 5.30 5.61
C LEU A 32 1.79 3.85 5.83
N ALA A 33 2.11 2.93 4.91
CA ALA A 33 1.68 1.53 4.98
C ALA A 33 2.10 0.84 6.29
N SER A 34 3.39 0.90 6.65
CA SER A 34 3.90 0.30 7.89
C SER A 34 3.32 0.98 9.14
N VAL A 35 3.07 2.28 9.09
CA VAL A 35 2.48 3.07 10.19
C VAL A 35 1.04 2.62 10.44
N PHE A 36 0.21 2.50 9.40
CA PHE A 36 -1.15 2.00 9.56
C PHE A 36 -1.17 0.53 9.93
N TYR A 37 -0.31 -0.29 9.34
CA TYR A 37 -0.17 -1.69 9.73
C TYR A 37 0.13 -1.81 11.23
N SER A 38 1.09 -1.03 11.74
CA SER A 38 1.44 -0.96 13.16
C SER A 38 0.22 -0.62 14.03
N LYS A 39 -0.49 0.45 13.67
CA LYS A 39 -1.68 0.93 14.38
C LYS A 39 -2.79 -0.12 14.41
N TRP A 40 -3.10 -0.72 13.26
CA TRP A 40 -4.22 -1.64 13.08
C TRP A 40 -3.95 -3.02 13.70
N GLN A 41 -2.71 -3.48 13.59
CA GLN A 41 -2.28 -4.76 14.13
C GLN A 41 -1.75 -4.67 15.57
N ASN A 42 -1.77 -3.47 16.15
CA ASN A 42 -1.28 -3.15 17.50
C ASN A 42 0.13 -3.72 17.76
N THR A 43 1.03 -3.54 16.78
CA THR A 43 2.42 -3.99 16.86
C THR A 43 3.37 -2.80 17.03
N ASN A 44 4.37 -2.98 17.87
CA ASN A 44 5.44 -2.01 18.13
C ASN A 44 6.83 -2.58 17.80
N ASN A 45 6.90 -3.67 17.03
CA ASN A 45 8.16 -4.28 16.61
C ASN A 45 8.86 -3.38 15.58
N SER A 46 9.81 -2.57 16.03
CA SER A 46 10.53 -1.61 15.19
C SER A 46 11.31 -2.28 14.06
N GLU A 47 11.94 -3.43 14.29
CA GLU A 47 12.71 -4.15 13.26
C GLU A 47 11.80 -4.61 12.12
N LEU A 48 10.63 -5.16 12.46
CA LEU A 48 9.64 -5.56 11.46
C LEU A 48 9.10 -4.36 10.66
N LEU A 49 8.87 -3.22 11.32
CA LEU A 49 8.37 -2.03 10.66
C LEU A 49 9.44 -1.39 9.75
N GLU A 50 10.71 -1.46 10.14
CA GLU A 50 11.84 -1.05 9.31
C GLU A 50 11.94 -1.93 8.06
N GLU A 51 11.88 -3.26 8.22
CA GLU A 51 11.86 -4.20 7.09
C GLU A 51 10.69 -3.93 6.13
N MET A 52 9.49 -3.69 6.66
CA MET A 52 8.33 -3.31 5.83
C MET A 52 8.58 -2.04 5.01
N ASN A 53 9.21 -1.03 5.62
CA ASN A 53 9.53 0.22 4.94
C ASN A 53 10.58 0.02 3.85
N GLU A 54 11.66 -0.69 4.15
CA GLU A 54 12.73 -0.96 3.20
C GLU A 54 12.22 -1.71 1.97
N VAL A 55 11.50 -2.82 2.17
CA VAL A 55 11.00 -3.64 1.06
C VAL A 55 9.96 -2.88 0.23
N THR A 56 9.09 -2.12 0.88
CA THR A 56 8.08 -1.31 0.16
C THR A 56 8.76 -0.21 -0.66
N GLU A 57 9.70 0.52 -0.07
CA GLU A 57 10.44 1.58 -0.75
C GLU A 57 11.17 1.02 -1.97
N GLU A 58 11.87 -0.11 -1.82
CA GLU A 58 12.57 -0.76 -2.93
C GLU A 58 11.62 -1.14 -4.09
N GLN A 59 10.45 -1.73 -3.78
CA GLN A 59 9.46 -2.09 -4.79
C GLN A 59 8.92 -0.87 -5.53
N VAL A 60 8.51 0.16 -4.80
CA VAL A 60 7.94 1.38 -5.40
C VAL A 60 8.98 2.12 -6.24
N GLN A 61 10.20 2.27 -5.74
CA GLN A 61 11.28 2.92 -6.48
C GLN A 61 11.69 2.13 -7.73
N HIS A 62 11.66 0.79 -7.64
CA HIS A 62 11.90 -0.05 -8.82
C HIS A 62 10.85 0.21 -9.90
N ASP A 63 9.57 0.19 -9.54
CA ASP A 63 8.49 0.43 -10.49
C ASP A 63 8.57 1.84 -11.10
N TRP A 64 8.86 2.87 -10.30
CA TRP A 64 9.03 4.24 -10.78
C TRP A 64 10.24 4.39 -11.72
N SER A 65 11.28 3.58 -11.52
CA SER A 65 12.43 3.56 -12.42
C SER A 65 12.11 2.92 -13.77
N CYS A 66 11.15 1.98 -13.80
CA CYS A 66 10.66 1.36 -15.01
C CYS A 66 9.63 2.23 -15.75
N ASP A 67 8.75 2.90 -15.00
CA ASP A 67 7.80 3.87 -15.52
C ASP A 67 7.59 5.02 -14.52
N GLU A 68 8.20 6.17 -14.79
CA GLU A 68 8.12 7.32 -13.88
C GLU A 68 6.68 7.84 -13.73
N LYS A 69 5.80 7.64 -14.71
CA LYS A 69 4.39 8.06 -14.60
C LYS A 69 3.61 7.21 -13.60
N SER A 70 4.10 6.03 -13.24
CA SER A 70 3.41 5.15 -12.32
C SER A 70 3.26 5.80 -10.94
N LYS A 71 4.17 6.71 -10.53
CA LYS A 71 4.08 7.45 -9.26
C LYS A 71 2.73 8.14 -9.01
N TYR A 72 1.98 8.47 -10.07
CA TYR A 72 0.64 9.04 -9.98
C TYR A 72 -0.45 8.01 -9.63
N GLN A 73 -0.13 6.71 -9.60
CA GLN A 73 -0.96 5.60 -9.12
C GLN A 73 -0.82 5.43 -7.60
N TYR A 74 -0.81 6.55 -6.87
CA TYR A 74 -0.45 6.56 -5.45
C TYR A 74 -1.41 5.74 -4.56
N LYS A 75 -2.70 5.64 -4.92
CA LYS A 75 -3.66 4.77 -4.21
C LYS A 75 -3.28 3.30 -4.36
N PHE A 76 -2.92 2.87 -5.57
CA PHE A 76 -2.44 1.52 -5.84
C PHE A 76 -1.17 1.23 -5.03
N TYR A 77 -0.18 2.11 -5.07
CA TYR A 77 1.07 1.90 -4.33
C TYR A 77 0.85 1.81 -2.82
N PHE A 78 -0.01 2.65 -2.27
CA PHE A 78 -0.38 2.54 -0.87
C PHE A 78 -1.04 1.19 -0.53
N VAL A 79 -2.06 0.77 -1.30
CA VAL A 79 -2.78 -0.49 -1.02
C VAL A 79 -1.85 -1.69 -1.19
N SER A 80 -1.02 -1.70 -2.23
CA SER A 80 -0.02 -2.74 -2.47
C SER A 80 0.96 -2.83 -1.30
N ALA A 81 1.55 -1.71 -0.89
CA ALA A 81 2.46 -1.62 0.26
C ALA A 81 1.81 -2.12 1.56
N TYR A 82 0.60 -1.65 1.85
CA TYR A 82 -0.12 -2.01 3.07
C TYR A 82 -0.45 -3.50 3.13
N LEU A 83 -0.92 -4.09 2.04
CA LEU A 83 -1.20 -5.52 1.98
C LEU A 83 0.09 -6.36 2.01
N TYR A 84 1.17 -5.87 1.41
CA TYR A 84 2.48 -6.54 1.45
C TYR A 84 3.09 -6.56 2.84
N CYS A 85 2.74 -5.62 3.74
CA CYS A 85 3.13 -5.69 5.16
C CYS A 85 2.66 -7.00 5.82
N PHE A 86 1.53 -7.57 5.40
CA PHE A 86 1.08 -8.87 5.90
C PHE A 86 1.94 -10.03 5.40
N VAL A 87 2.57 -9.88 4.23
CA VAL A 87 3.53 -10.85 3.68
C VAL A 87 4.83 -10.79 4.47
N VAL A 88 5.39 -9.60 4.66
CA VAL A 88 6.61 -9.38 5.47
C VAL A 88 6.41 -9.90 6.89
N ALA A 89 5.25 -9.66 7.49
CA ALA A 89 4.91 -10.18 8.82
C ALA A 89 4.64 -11.70 8.88
N GLY A 90 4.72 -12.42 7.76
CA GLY A 90 4.46 -13.86 7.67
C GLY A 90 3.01 -14.26 7.93
N LYS A 91 2.06 -13.32 7.83
CA LYS A 91 0.63 -13.56 8.02
C LYS A 91 -0.07 -14.04 6.74
N VAL A 92 0.50 -13.71 5.59
CA VAL A 92 -0.01 -14.03 4.25
C VAL A 92 1.19 -14.48 3.41
N ASP A 93 1.03 -15.53 2.58
CA ASP A 93 2.06 -15.91 1.62
C ASP A 93 1.91 -15.13 0.31
N GLU A 94 2.94 -15.11 -0.54
CA GLU A 94 2.94 -14.38 -1.81
C GLU A 94 1.79 -14.80 -2.73
N LEU A 95 1.52 -16.10 -2.85
CA LEU A 95 0.43 -16.60 -3.69
C LEU A 95 -0.93 -16.06 -3.21
N LYS A 96 -1.12 -15.98 -1.89
CA LYS A 96 -2.34 -15.48 -1.30
C LYS A 96 -2.43 -13.97 -1.44
N HIS A 97 -1.31 -13.28 -1.30
CA HIS A 97 -1.21 -11.85 -1.56
C HIS A 97 -1.63 -11.52 -2.99
N ASP A 98 -1.13 -12.25 -3.99
CA ASP A 98 -1.49 -12.02 -5.40
C ASP A 98 -3.00 -12.16 -5.64
N GLN A 99 -3.62 -13.20 -5.05
CA GLN A 99 -5.08 -13.37 -5.11
C GLN A 99 -5.83 -12.22 -4.43
N ILE A 100 -5.30 -11.67 -3.33
CA ILE A 100 -5.88 -10.54 -2.64
C ILE A 100 -5.76 -9.30 -3.50
N MET A 101 -4.58 -9.01 -4.05
CA MET A 101 -4.33 -7.85 -4.90
C MET A 101 -5.19 -7.87 -6.16
N GLU A 102 -5.28 -9.02 -6.84
CA GLU A 102 -6.16 -9.18 -8.02
C GLU A 102 -7.62 -8.86 -7.66
N TYR A 103 -8.12 -9.42 -6.55
CA TYR A 103 -9.47 -9.16 -6.09
C TYR A 103 -9.68 -7.70 -5.71
N VAL A 104 -8.79 -7.11 -4.92
CA VAL A 104 -8.89 -5.72 -4.45
C VAL A 104 -8.84 -4.74 -5.62
N CYS A 105 -7.91 -4.91 -6.56
CA CYS A 105 -7.83 -4.08 -7.77
C CYS A 105 -9.08 -4.19 -8.65
N SER A 106 -9.76 -5.35 -8.66
CA SER A 106 -11.02 -5.51 -9.40
C SER A 106 -12.23 -4.81 -8.76
N GLN A 107 -12.14 -4.43 -7.48
CA GLN A 107 -13.24 -3.88 -6.70
C GLN A 107 -13.04 -2.41 -6.33
N LEU A 108 -11.80 -1.96 -6.13
CA LEU A 108 -11.46 -0.59 -5.76
C LEU A 108 -10.92 0.20 -6.95
N ASP A 109 -11.28 1.47 -7.00
CA ASP A 109 -10.74 2.43 -7.96
C ASP A 109 -9.36 2.95 -7.50
N LEU A 110 -8.34 2.12 -7.73
CA LEU A 110 -6.96 2.37 -7.30
C LEU A 110 -6.11 3.10 -8.33
N PHE A 111 -6.55 3.14 -9.58
CA PHE A 111 -5.78 3.69 -10.69
C PHE A 111 -6.34 5.06 -11.08
N THR A 112 -5.46 6.04 -11.28
CA THR A 112 -5.86 7.37 -11.76
C THR A 112 -5.98 7.35 -13.28
N GLU A 113 -7.06 7.93 -13.81
CA GLU A 113 -7.43 7.87 -15.24
C GLU A 113 -6.32 8.39 -16.19
N ASP A 114 -5.49 9.34 -15.71
CA ASP A 114 -4.43 9.98 -16.48
C ASP A 114 -3.26 9.06 -16.86
N TYR A 115 -3.20 7.83 -16.34
CA TYR A 115 -2.16 6.86 -16.68
C TYR A 115 -2.25 6.34 -18.12
N SER A 116 -3.41 6.48 -18.75
CA SER A 116 -3.69 5.94 -20.09
C SER A 116 -3.49 6.93 -21.24
N SER A 117 -2.76 8.04 -21.01
CA SER A 117 -2.49 9.10 -21.99
C SER A 117 -1.03 9.26 -22.44
#